data_AF-A0A6I2MMC4-F1
#
_entry.id   AF-A0A6I2MMC4-F1
#
_cell.length_a   1.000
_cell.length_b   1.000
_cell.length_c   1.000
_cell.angle_alpha   90.00
_cell.angle_beta   90.00
_cell.angle_gamma   90.00
#
_symmetry.space_group_name_H-M   'P 1'
#
loop_
_entity.id
_entity.type
_entity.pdbx_description
1 polymer ?
#
loop_
_entity_poly.entity_id
_entity_poly.type
_entity_poly.pdbx_seq_one_letter_code
_entity_poly.pdbx_strand_id
1 'polypeptide(L)'
;MKNRLFKLFLCLFGMVYGLNAQNSVNVDGRLQPILNEFLEQCNLYHIDYHSKLFQLQGIDIVNNLPLEEHNTVLGMVSRDNSGNIDNIYISWAALLDNEILKVVAFHEFAHHFLDYKHTCNDCNEIMAETNTSYFNIARNWDEQVQQLFMTSPVYMSLQKDGSISPTHSF
;
A
#
# COMPACT_ATOMS: atom_id res chain seq x y z
N MET A 1 54.93 10.88 5.73
CA MET A 1 53.84 10.31 6.55
C MET A 1 52.53 11.12 6.47
N LYS A 2 52.55 12.46 6.52
CA LYS A 2 51.35 13.32 6.42
C LYS A 2 50.41 13.02 5.22
N ASN A 3 50.96 12.78 4.03
CA ASN A 3 50.15 12.51 2.83
C ASN A 3 49.48 11.12 2.80
N ARG A 4 49.97 10.15 3.61
CA ARG A 4 49.33 8.83 3.73
C ARG A 4 48.19 8.84 4.75
N LEU A 5 48.35 9.61 5.83
CA LEU A 5 47.29 9.87 6.81
C LEU A 5 46.11 10.64 6.19
N PHE A 6 46.38 11.62 5.33
CA PHE A 6 45.33 12.39 4.65
C PHE A 6 44.49 11.53 3.69
N LYS A 7 45.12 10.61 2.93
CA LYS A 7 44.41 9.67 2.06
C LYS A 7 43.58 8.64 2.84
N LEU A 8 44.09 8.19 3.99
CA LEU A 8 43.34 7.31 4.89
C LEU A 8 42.09 8.02 5.45
N PHE A 9 42.22 9.29 5.81
CA PHE A 9 41.12 10.11 6.31
C PHE A 9 40.05 10.38 5.24
N LEU A 10 40.46 10.58 3.98
CA LEU A 10 39.55 10.77 2.84
C LEU A 10 38.77 9.49 2.51
N CYS A 11 39.41 8.31 2.58
CA CYS A 11 38.73 7.02 2.41
C CYS A 11 37.72 6.74 3.54
N LEU A 12 38.04 7.13 4.78
CA LEU A 12 37.12 6.97 5.92
C LEU A 12 35.89 7.86 5.79
N PHE A 13 36.04 9.12 5.34
CA PHE A 13 34.90 10.03 5.14
C PHE A 13 33.97 9.58 4.01
N GLY A 14 34.50 8.95 2.96
CA GLY A 14 33.69 8.40 1.86
C GLY A 14 32.77 7.25 2.27
N MET A 15 33.13 6.46 3.29
CA MET A 15 32.28 5.37 3.79
C MET A 15 31.13 5.85 4.67
N VAL A 16 31.26 6.98 5.37
CA VAL A 16 30.21 7.46 6.30
C VAL A 16 28.98 7.99 5.55
N TYR A 17 29.14 8.50 4.31
CA TYR A 17 28.02 8.99 3.51
C TYR A 17 27.22 7.88 2.79
N GLY A 18 27.69 6.62 2.81
CA GLY A 18 26.99 5.49 2.20
C GLY A 18 25.94 4.84 3.09
N LEU A 19 25.84 5.24 4.36
CA LEU A 19 24.89 4.70 5.34
C LEU A 19 23.65 5.60 5.45
N ASN A 20 23.04 5.96 4.33
CA ASN A 20 21.61 6.26 4.38
C ASN A 20 20.92 4.89 4.51
N ALA A 21 20.71 4.46 5.75
CA ALA A 21 19.83 3.35 6.04
C ALA A 21 18.52 3.62 5.30
N GLN A 22 18.16 2.73 4.40
CA GLN A 22 16.89 2.74 3.69
C GLN A 22 15.81 2.87 4.77
N ASN A 23 15.07 3.98 4.78
CA ASN A 23 14.02 4.19 5.77
C ASN A 23 13.07 2.99 5.67
N SER A 24 13.08 2.13 6.68
CA SER A 24 12.14 1.02 6.75
C SER A 24 10.77 1.62 7.01
N VAL A 25 9.80 1.31 6.15
CA VAL A 25 8.40 1.65 6.38
C VAL A 25 8.00 1.11 7.75
N ASN A 26 7.41 1.95 8.59
CA ASN A 26 6.85 1.47 9.85
C ASN A 26 5.50 0.81 9.56
N VAL A 27 5.35 -0.48 9.88
CA VAL A 27 4.10 -1.21 9.64
C VAL A 27 3.60 -1.75 10.98
N ASP A 28 2.35 -1.44 11.31
CA ASP A 28 1.68 -2.05 12.45
C ASP A 28 1.70 -3.58 12.29
N GLY A 29 2.23 -4.28 13.30
CA GLY A 29 2.42 -5.74 13.22
C GLY A 29 1.14 -6.54 12.98
N ARG A 30 -0.03 -5.97 13.27
CA ARG A 30 -1.35 -6.59 12.99
C ARG A 30 -1.72 -6.52 11.52
N LEU A 31 -1.23 -5.53 10.79
CA LEU A 31 -1.44 -5.35 9.35
C LEU A 31 -0.41 -6.11 8.51
N GLN A 32 0.75 -6.45 9.09
CA GLN A 32 1.83 -7.13 8.37
C GLN A 32 1.39 -8.42 7.63
N PRO A 33 0.59 -9.33 8.21
CA PRO A 33 0.14 -10.52 7.48
C PRO A 33 -0.75 -10.18 6.29
N ILE A 34 -1.61 -9.17 6.43
CA ILE A 34 -2.55 -8.73 5.39
C ILE A 34 -1.78 -8.02 4.26
N LEU A 35 -0.79 -7.20 4.63
CA LEU A 35 0.12 -6.59 3.66
C LEU A 35 0.89 -7.67 2.89
N ASN A 36 1.44 -8.68 3.57
CA ASN A 36 2.16 -9.76 2.89
C ASN A 36 1.27 -10.49 1.87
N GLU A 37 0.02 -10.80 2.24
CA GLU A 37 -0.95 -11.39 1.31
C GLU A 37 -1.21 -10.49 0.09
N PHE A 38 -1.37 -9.18 0.31
CA PHE A 38 -1.53 -8.22 -0.79
C PHE A 38 -0.30 -8.19 -1.71
N LEU A 39 0.90 -8.19 -1.15
CA LEU A 39 2.15 -8.18 -1.92
C LEU A 39 2.37 -9.50 -2.69
N GLU A 40 1.90 -10.63 -2.16
CA GLU A 40 1.84 -11.89 -2.90
C GLU A 40 0.94 -11.78 -4.14
N GLN A 41 -0.21 -11.10 -4.02
CA GLN A 41 -1.04 -10.80 -5.19
C GLN A 41 -0.33 -9.88 -6.18
N CYS A 42 0.37 -8.83 -5.72
CA CYS A 42 1.18 -8.01 -6.63
C CYS A 42 2.18 -8.86 -7.43
N ASN A 43 2.86 -9.81 -6.79
CA ASN A 43 3.77 -10.74 -7.49
C ASN A 43 3.04 -11.61 -8.52
N LEU A 44 1.86 -12.15 -8.17
CA LEU A 44 1.05 -12.98 -9.06
C LEU A 44 0.65 -12.23 -10.35
N TYR A 45 0.35 -10.94 -10.23
CA TYR A 45 -0.03 -10.08 -11.37
C TYR A 45 1.16 -9.31 -11.97
N HIS A 46 2.40 -9.64 -11.59
CA HIS A 46 3.63 -8.99 -12.07
C HIS A 46 3.68 -7.46 -11.86
N ILE A 47 3.10 -6.99 -10.75
CA ILE A 47 3.07 -5.58 -10.35
C ILE A 47 4.25 -5.31 -9.41
N ASP A 48 5.16 -4.41 -9.80
CA ASP A 48 6.22 -3.94 -8.88
C ASP A 48 5.61 -3.11 -7.75
N TYR A 49 5.88 -3.53 -6.52
CA TYR A 49 5.42 -2.84 -5.31
C TYR A 49 6.58 -2.32 -4.46
N HIS A 50 7.82 -2.73 -4.71
CA HIS A 50 8.94 -2.40 -3.81
C HIS A 50 9.18 -0.90 -3.78
N SER A 51 9.20 -0.26 -4.94
CA SER A 51 9.36 1.18 -5.08
C SER A 51 8.28 1.95 -4.32
N LYS A 52 7.02 1.53 -4.42
CA LYS A 52 5.87 2.11 -3.72
C LYS A 52 5.90 1.85 -2.22
N LEU A 53 6.32 0.66 -1.78
CA LEU A 53 6.43 0.34 -0.36
C LEU A 53 7.36 1.35 0.31
N PHE A 54 8.56 1.57 -0.22
CA PHE A 54 9.53 2.51 0.36
C PHE A 54 9.19 4.00 0.18
N GLN A 55 8.09 4.35 -0.50
CA GLN A 55 7.56 5.72 -0.49
C GLN A 55 6.78 6.03 0.79
N LEU A 56 6.27 5.00 1.47
CA LEU A 56 5.50 5.16 2.69
C LEU A 56 6.43 5.44 3.88
N GLN A 57 6.00 6.36 4.73
CA GLN A 57 6.53 6.54 6.07
C GLN A 57 5.94 5.49 7.01
N GLY A 58 4.63 5.23 6.91
CA GLY A 58 3.96 4.27 7.78
C GLY A 58 2.65 3.68 7.25
N ILE A 59 2.30 2.51 7.80
CA ILE A 59 1.02 1.82 7.65
C ILE A 59 0.54 1.46 9.06
N ASP A 60 -0.42 2.22 9.58
CA ASP A 60 -0.73 2.21 11.02
C ASP A 60 -2.23 2.07 11.31
N ILE A 61 -2.53 1.46 12.47
CA ILE A 61 -3.87 1.50 13.05
C ILE A 61 -3.94 2.67 14.03
N VAL A 62 -4.88 3.58 13.81
CA VAL A 62 -5.01 4.83 14.57
C VAL A 62 -6.33 4.91 15.32
N ASN A 63 -6.30 5.62 16.46
CA ASN A 63 -7.48 5.80 17.30
C ASN A 63 -8.52 6.74 16.67
N ASN A 64 -8.05 7.77 15.96
CA ASN A 64 -8.91 8.74 15.29
C ASN A 64 -8.34 9.02 13.90
N LEU A 65 -9.22 9.01 12.90
CA LEU A 65 -8.89 9.49 11.56
C LEU A 65 -9.15 11.00 11.48
N PRO A 66 -8.27 11.80 10.85
CA PRO A 66 -8.46 13.23 10.67
C PRO A 66 -9.54 13.53 9.62
N LEU A 67 -10.81 13.32 9.98
CA LEU A 67 -11.98 13.53 9.12
C LEU A 67 -12.69 14.84 9.45
N GLU A 68 -13.43 15.38 8.47
CA GLU A 68 -14.39 16.46 8.70
C GLU A 68 -15.56 15.97 9.59
N GLU A 69 -16.21 16.90 10.31
CA GLU A 69 -17.37 16.58 11.15
C GLU A 69 -18.46 15.86 10.32
N HIS A 70 -19.02 14.79 10.90
CA HIS A 70 -20.07 13.93 10.32
C HIS A 70 -19.64 12.91 9.25
N ASN A 71 -18.35 12.79 8.92
CA ASN A 71 -17.85 11.68 8.10
C ASN A 71 -17.36 10.52 8.96
N THR A 72 -17.69 9.29 8.57
CA THR A 72 -17.19 8.06 9.20
C THR A 72 -16.61 7.16 8.11
N VAL A 73 -15.30 6.98 8.12
CA VAL A 73 -14.59 5.99 7.30
C VAL A 73 -13.75 5.07 8.18
N LEU A 74 -13.44 3.88 7.68
CA LEU A 74 -12.63 2.89 8.41
C LEU A 74 -11.16 2.91 7.99
N GLY A 75 -10.81 3.61 6.92
CA GLY A 75 -9.44 3.79 6.46
C GLY A 75 -9.30 5.10 5.69
N MET A 76 -8.05 5.53 5.51
CA MET A 76 -7.67 6.59 4.58
C MET A 76 -6.17 6.50 4.26
N VAL A 77 -5.75 7.22 3.22
CA VAL A 77 -4.33 7.52 3.00
C VAL A 77 -4.06 9.01 3.23
N SER A 78 -2.88 9.35 3.74
CA SER A 78 -2.39 10.74 3.78
C SER A 78 -1.49 11.02 2.61
N ARG A 79 -1.30 12.32 2.34
CA ARG A 79 -0.40 12.78 1.28
C ARG A 79 0.56 13.82 1.82
N ASP A 80 1.77 13.78 1.29
CA ASP A 80 2.79 14.78 1.54
C ASP A 80 2.48 16.11 0.81
N ASN A 81 3.35 17.11 1.02
CA ASN A 81 3.25 18.41 0.36
C ASN A 81 3.38 18.35 -1.18
N SER A 82 3.88 17.24 -1.73
CA SER A 82 4.00 16.99 -3.16
C SER A 82 2.77 16.28 -3.74
N GLY A 83 1.80 15.91 -2.89
CA GLY A 83 0.60 15.16 -3.26
C GLY A 83 0.81 13.64 -3.35
N ASN A 84 1.98 13.13 -2.98
CA ASN A 84 2.27 11.69 -2.97
C ASN A 84 1.71 11.04 -1.71
N ILE A 85 1.22 9.81 -1.82
CA ILE A 85 0.78 9.06 -0.64
C ILE A 85 2.00 8.73 0.21
N ASP A 86 1.94 9.10 1.49
CA ASP A 86 3.05 8.91 2.43
C ASP A 86 2.67 8.09 3.67
N ASN A 87 1.38 7.97 4.01
CA ASN A 87 0.92 7.04 5.04
C ASN A 87 -0.41 6.38 4.67
N ILE A 88 -0.62 5.21 5.24
CA ILE A 88 -1.89 4.48 5.21
C ILE A 88 -2.39 4.36 6.65
N TYR A 89 -3.62 4.79 6.90
CA TYR A 89 -4.24 4.75 8.22
C TYR A 89 -5.49 3.91 8.20
N ILE A 90 -5.59 3.01 9.17
CA ILE A 90 -6.78 2.20 9.40
C ILE A 90 -7.34 2.55 10.77
N SER A 91 -8.64 2.81 10.85
CA SER A 91 -9.31 3.08 12.13
C SER A 91 -9.26 1.84 13.01
N TRP A 92 -8.97 2.02 14.30
CA TRP A 92 -9.08 0.95 15.29
C TRP A 92 -10.44 0.25 15.29
N ALA A 93 -11.51 0.92 14.86
CA ALA A 93 -12.84 0.33 14.74
C ALA A 93 -12.89 -0.85 13.75
N ALA A 94 -11.98 -0.89 12.76
CA ALA A 94 -11.86 -2.03 11.86
C ALA A 94 -11.34 -3.30 12.56
N LEU A 95 -10.72 -3.18 13.74
CA LEU A 95 -10.28 -4.35 14.54
C LEU A 95 -11.42 -5.11 15.20
N LEU A 96 -12.65 -4.60 15.14
CA LEU A 96 -13.82 -5.29 15.70
C LEU A 96 -14.06 -6.64 15.02
N ASP A 97 -13.66 -6.78 13.76
CA ASP A 97 -13.78 -8.00 12.97
C ASP A 97 -12.59 -8.13 12.00
N ASN A 98 -11.95 -9.29 11.98
CA ASN A 98 -10.77 -9.52 11.14
C ASN A 98 -11.08 -9.49 9.63
N GLU A 99 -12.29 -9.84 9.21
CA GLU A 99 -12.70 -9.74 7.80
C GLU A 99 -12.88 -8.27 7.40
N ILE A 100 -13.48 -7.46 8.29
CA ILE A 100 -13.58 -6.02 8.06
C ILE A 100 -12.18 -5.40 7.98
N LEU A 101 -11.28 -5.74 8.91
CA LEU A 101 -9.89 -5.29 8.88
C LEU A 101 -9.22 -5.63 7.55
N LYS A 102 -9.38 -6.87 7.09
CA LYS A 102 -8.80 -7.35 5.82
C LYS A 102 -9.30 -6.56 4.63
N VAL A 103 -10.62 -6.39 4.52
CA VAL A 103 -11.25 -5.67 3.40
C VAL A 103 -10.82 -4.20 3.39
N VAL A 104 -10.85 -3.53 4.54
CA VAL A 104 -10.44 -2.12 4.67
C VAL A 104 -8.95 -1.96 4.35
N ALA A 105 -8.09 -2.86 4.85
CA ALA A 105 -6.67 -2.81 4.53
C ALA A 105 -6.40 -2.99 3.03
N PHE A 106 -7.02 -3.99 2.38
CA PHE A 106 -6.88 -4.18 0.94
C PHE A 106 -7.37 -2.98 0.13
N HIS A 107 -8.46 -2.33 0.56
CA HIS A 107 -8.95 -1.10 -0.04
C HIS A 107 -7.89 0.01 -0.03
N GLU A 108 -7.33 0.31 1.15
CA GLU A 108 -6.33 1.38 1.27
C GLU A 108 -5.01 1.02 0.57
N PHE A 109 -4.62 -0.26 0.60
CA PHE A 109 -3.47 -0.74 -0.16
C PHE A 109 -3.68 -0.54 -1.67
N ALA A 110 -4.88 -0.78 -2.18
CA ALA A 110 -5.19 -0.58 -3.59
C ALA A 110 -5.05 0.89 -4.03
N HIS A 111 -5.39 1.85 -3.17
CA HIS A 111 -5.15 3.27 -3.45
C HIS A 111 -3.68 3.59 -3.69
N HIS A 112 -2.78 2.96 -2.93
CA HIS A 112 -1.34 3.20 -3.04
C HIS A 112 -0.67 2.33 -4.10
N PHE A 113 -0.77 1.01 -3.95
CA PHE A 113 -0.02 0.05 -4.76
C PHE A 113 -0.61 -0.11 -6.17
N LEU A 114 -1.93 0.00 -6.32
CA LEU A 114 -2.63 -0.24 -7.58
C LEU A 114 -3.08 1.04 -8.30
N ASP A 115 -2.77 2.21 -7.74
CA ASP A 115 -3.10 3.55 -8.27
C ASP A 115 -4.60 3.85 -8.42
N TYR A 116 -5.46 3.19 -7.62
CA TYR A 116 -6.85 3.61 -7.51
C TYR A 116 -6.95 5.02 -6.89
N LYS A 117 -7.78 5.88 -7.48
CA LYS A 117 -7.93 7.27 -7.03
C LYS A 117 -8.91 7.40 -5.86
N HIS A 118 -8.70 8.38 -4.99
CA HIS A 118 -9.52 8.67 -3.80
C HIS A 118 -11.00 8.98 -4.08
N THR A 119 -11.28 9.76 -5.13
CA THR A 119 -12.65 10.09 -5.54
C THR A 119 -13.16 8.99 -6.44
N CYS A 120 -13.45 7.85 -5.86
CA CYS A 120 -13.96 6.72 -6.59
C CYS A 120 -15.46 6.63 -6.38
N ASN A 121 -16.22 7.40 -7.18
CA ASN A 121 -17.65 7.14 -7.35
C ASN A 121 -17.89 5.72 -7.95
N ASP A 122 -16.83 5.10 -8.48
CA ASP A 122 -16.83 3.83 -9.24
C ASP A 122 -16.10 2.67 -8.55
N CYS A 123 -15.69 2.78 -7.28
CA CYS A 123 -15.02 1.67 -6.57
C CYS A 123 -16.06 0.69 -6.01
N ASN A 124 -16.99 0.26 -6.88
CA ASN A 124 -18.06 -0.69 -6.60
C ASN A 124 -17.56 -2.08 -6.17
N GLU A 125 -16.25 -2.33 -6.19
CA GLU A 125 -15.64 -3.63 -5.85
C GLU A 125 -15.14 -3.68 -4.39
N ILE A 126 -14.63 -2.58 -3.83
CA ILE A 126 -14.37 -2.47 -2.40
C ILE A 126 -14.67 -1.04 -1.98
N MET A 127 -15.82 -0.80 -1.35
CA MET A 127 -16.17 0.51 -0.78
C MET A 127 -15.81 0.55 0.70
N ALA A 128 -15.20 1.67 1.11
CA ALA A 128 -15.05 2.07 2.50
C ALA A 128 -16.36 2.60 3.15
N GLU A 129 -17.52 2.46 2.50
CA GLU A 129 -18.82 2.87 3.07
C GLU A 129 -19.46 1.72 3.88
N THR A 130 -19.71 1.99 5.15
CA THR A 130 -20.34 1.08 6.10
C THR A 130 -21.79 0.77 5.74
N ASN A 131 -22.11 -0.49 5.39
CA ASN A 131 -23.25 -1.20 6.02
C ASN A 131 -23.42 -2.67 5.61
N THR A 132 -23.37 -3.00 4.32
CA THR A 132 -23.74 -4.36 3.84
C THR A 132 -22.76 -4.97 2.84
N SER A 133 -21.83 -4.17 2.30
CA SER A 133 -20.88 -4.63 1.28
C SER A 133 -19.77 -5.52 1.85
N TYR A 134 -19.23 -5.21 3.04
CA TYR A 134 -18.06 -5.91 3.62
C TYR A 134 -18.25 -7.42 3.75
N PHE A 135 -19.36 -7.89 4.30
CA PHE A 135 -19.61 -9.33 4.46
C PHE A 135 -19.85 -10.05 3.12
N ASN A 136 -20.35 -9.34 2.11
CA ASN A 136 -20.50 -9.91 0.77
C ASN A 136 -19.14 -9.98 0.06
N ILE A 137 -18.30 -8.94 0.22
CA ILE A 137 -16.93 -8.93 -0.27
C ILE A 137 -16.14 -10.07 0.38
N ALA A 138 -16.22 -10.22 1.70
CA ALA A 138 -15.53 -11.28 2.43
C ALA A 138 -15.99 -12.68 2.00
N ARG A 139 -17.30 -12.87 1.74
CA ARG A 139 -17.83 -14.15 1.26
C ARG A 139 -17.28 -14.54 -0.12
N ASN A 140 -17.04 -13.56 -0.99
CA ASN A 140 -16.55 -13.76 -2.36
C ASN A 140 -15.10 -13.27 -2.50
N TRP A 141 -14.30 -13.40 -1.45
CA TRP A 141 -12.99 -12.75 -1.31
C TRP A 141 -12.08 -12.95 -2.53
N ASP A 142 -11.90 -14.20 -2.97
CA ASP A 142 -10.98 -14.53 -4.05
C ASP A 142 -11.38 -13.86 -5.37
N GLU A 143 -12.68 -13.83 -5.68
CA GLU A 143 -13.21 -13.16 -6.88
C GLU A 143 -13.03 -11.65 -6.78
N GLN A 144 -13.27 -11.07 -5.61
CA GLN A 144 -13.10 -9.62 -5.38
C GLN A 144 -11.64 -9.20 -5.49
N VAL A 145 -10.71 -9.99 -4.94
CA VAL A 145 -9.27 -9.76 -5.09
C VAL A 145 -8.85 -9.90 -6.55
N GLN A 146 -9.33 -10.93 -7.26
CA GLN A 146 -9.03 -11.07 -8.69
C GLN A 146 -9.49 -9.85 -9.48
N GLN A 147 -10.73 -9.39 -9.25
CA GLN A 147 -11.28 -8.20 -9.92
C GLN A 147 -10.46 -6.95 -9.59
N LEU A 148 -10.16 -6.71 -8.31
CA LEU A 148 -9.35 -5.59 -7.84
C LEU A 148 -8.00 -5.48 -8.55
N PHE A 149 -7.32 -6.60 -8.78
CA PHE A 149 -6.02 -6.58 -9.45
C PHE A 149 -6.16 -6.47 -10.97
N MET A 150 -7.07 -7.22 -11.59
CA MET A 150 -7.26 -7.23 -13.05
C MET A 150 -7.82 -5.92 -13.61
N THR A 151 -8.58 -5.18 -12.81
CA THR A 151 -9.14 -3.87 -13.20
C THR A 151 -8.27 -2.70 -12.75
N SER A 152 -7.15 -2.96 -12.06
CA SER A 152 -6.30 -1.90 -11.53
C SER A 152 -5.66 -1.04 -12.63
N PRO A 153 -5.54 0.28 -12.43
CA PRO A 153 -4.81 1.17 -13.34
C PRO A 153 -3.39 0.68 -13.67
N VAL A 154 -2.66 0.17 -12.68
CA VAL A 154 -1.32 -0.37 -12.88
C VAL A 154 -1.33 -1.58 -13.81
N TYR A 155 -2.18 -2.58 -13.53
CA TYR A 155 -2.27 -3.78 -14.36
C TYR A 155 -2.71 -3.45 -15.80
N MET A 156 -3.70 -2.57 -15.95
CA MET A 156 -4.16 -2.10 -17.26
C MET A 156 -3.05 -1.38 -18.05
N SER A 157 -2.16 -0.64 -17.39
CA SER A 157 -1.00 -0.02 -18.05
C SER A 157 -0.03 -1.10 -18.54
N LEU A 158 0.30 -2.07 -17.68
CA LEU A 158 1.23 -3.14 -18.01
C LEU A 158 0.75 -4.01 -19.18
N GLN A 159 -0.56 -4.20 -19.33
CA GLN A 159 -1.18 -4.86 -20.48
C GLN A 159 -1.02 -4.05 -21.78
N LYS A 160 -1.19 -2.72 -21.72
CA LYS A 160 -1.04 -1.84 -22.89
C LYS A 160 0.40 -1.77 -23.39
N ASP A 161 1.35 -1.78 -22.46
CA ASP A 161 2.78 -1.68 -22.76
C ASP A 161 3.39 -3.02 -23.20
N GLY A 162 2.61 -4.11 -23.20
CA GLY A 162 3.05 -5.46 -23.58
C GLY A 162 4.01 -6.10 -22.57
N SER A 163 4.16 -5.50 -21.38
CA SER A 163 4.99 -6.01 -20.29
C SER A 163 4.43 -7.26 -19.62
N ILE A 164 3.15 -7.58 -19.84
CA ILE A 164 2.52 -8.82 -19.39
C ILE A 164 1.83 -9.46 -20.61
N SER A 165 2.19 -10.72 -20.90
CA SER A 165 1.48 -11.53 -21.89
C SER A 165 0.19 -12.08 -21.25
N PRO A 166 -0.97 -12.06 -21.93
CA PRO A 166 -2.21 -12.60 -21.38
C PRO A 166 -2.14 -14.13 -21.40
N THR A 167 -1.47 -14.74 -20.42
CA THR A 167 -1.34 -16.21 -20.32
C THR A 167 -2.02 -16.81 -19.08
N HIS A 168 -2.88 -16.06 -18.40
CA HIS A 168 -3.78 -16.63 -17.39
C HIS A 168 -5.24 -16.53 -17.85
N SER A 169 -5.57 -17.35 -18.84
CA SER A 169 -6.91 -17.91 -18.96
C SER A 169 -7.01 -19.06 -17.95
N PHE A 170 -7.74 -18.84 -16.87
CA PHE A 170 -8.22 -19.91 -15.99
C PHE A 170 -9.47 -20.56 -16.59
#